data_AF-A0A024FI22-F1
#
_entry.id   AF-A0A024FI22-F1
#
_cell.length_a   1.000
_cell.length_b   1.000
_cell.length_c   1.000
_cell.angle_alpha   90.00
_cell.angle_beta   90.00
_cell.angle_gamma   90.00
#
_symmetry.space_group_name_H-M   'P 1'
#
loop_
_entity.id
_entity.type
_entity.pdbx_description
1 polymer ?
#
loop_
_entity_poly.entity_id
_entity_poly.type
_entity_poly.pdbx_seq_one_letter_code
_entity_poly.pdbx_strand_id
1 'polypeptide(L)'
;MNELLELNKGFLIKGYLWISGILTCGFSIYLFFFFSEVSIKWILIVYSITFFFAPLLVLFGWISNAMNIRKHRKRILNKKPYNELEKIGFNKKAIKPNYNGLSDYILFGEINGYQITFDINISNPKIAEFIIYKPSGIVDKIDFSKYTFSKKIDTSKENLNSIQELETTLTKMTRLVKNG
;
A
#
# COMPACT_ATOMS: atom_id res chain seq x y z
N MET A 1 4.21 12.86 4.61
CA MET A 1 2.89 12.67 5.27
C MET A 1 1.79 13.26 4.40
N ASN A 2 1.94 14.49 3.92
CA ASN A 2 0.96 15.15 3.03
C ASN A 2 0.60 14.34 1.79
N GLU A 3 1.57 13.85 1.02
CA GLU A 3 1.27 13.08 -0.21
C GLU A 3 0.38 11.85 0.02
N LEU A 4 0.56 11.12 1.14
CA LEU A 4 -0.25 9.94 1.44
C LEU A 4 -1.70 10.34 1.72
N LEU A 5 -1.90 11.41 2.49
CA LEU A 5 -3.24 11.90 2.84
C LEU A 5 -3.93 12.54 1.63
N GLU A 6 -3.18 13.29 0.82
CA GLU A 6 -3.69 13.91 -0.41
C GLU A 6 -4.14 12.85 -1.41
N LEU A 7 -3.30 11.85 -1.67
CA LEU A 7 -3.61 10.74 -2.57
C LEU A 7 -4.86 9.96 -2.12
N ASN A 8 -5.09 9.86 -0.81
CA ASN A 8 -6.17 9.06 -0.25
C ASN A 8 -7.33 9.87 0.32
N LYS A 9 -7.36 11.19 0.13
CA LYS A 9 -8.36 12.08 0.76
C LYS A 9 -9.79 11.61 0.50
N GLY A 10 -10.10 11.30 -0.76
CA GLY A 10 -11.44 10.82 -1.14
C GLY A 10 -11.79 9.46 -0.52
N PHE A 11 -10.82 8.54 -0.44
CA PHE A 11 -11.01 7.24 0.19
C PHE A 11 -11.23 7.37 1.70
N LEU A 12 -10.45 8.21 2.39
CA LEU A 12 -10.55 8.44 3.83
C LEU A 12 -11.88 9.10 4.21
N ILE A 13 -12.35 10.08 3.43
CA ILE A 13 -13.66 10.71 3.65
C ILE A 13 -14.79 9.69 3.47
N LYS A 14 -14.76 8.91 2.38
CA LYS A 14 -15.76 7.86 2.15
C LYS A 14 -15.73 6.81 3.25
N GLY A 15 -14.54 6.39 3.67
CA GLY A 15 -14.34 5.45 4.78
C GLY A 15 -14.91 5.99 6.09
N TYR A 16 -14.64 7.25 6.43
CA TYR A 16 -15.21 7.92 7.60
C TYR A 16 -16.75 7.85 7.59
N LEU A 17 -17.36 8.30 6.49
CA LEU A 17 -18.81 8.37 6.34
C LEU A 17 -19.45 6.97 6.41
N TRP A 18 -18.84 5.97 5.79
CA TRP A 18 -19.32 4.59 5.85
C TRP A 18 -19.26 4.00 7.26
N ILE A 19 -18.12 4.13 7.94
CA ILE A 19 -17.96 3.60 9.30
C ILE A 19 -18.90 4.31 10.27
N SER A 20 -18.95 5.64 10.21
CA SER A 20 -19.87 6.44 11.03
C SER A 20 -21.32 6.04 10.75
N GLY A 21 -21.72 5.93 9.49
CA GLY A 21 -23.07 5.54 9.09
C GLY A 21 -23.47 4.16 9.60
N ILE A 22 -22.62 3.13 9.42
CA ILE A 22 -22.92 1.77 9.90
C ILE A 22 -23.07 1.74 11.42
N LEU A 23 -22.13 2.36 12.16
CA LEU A 23 -22.14 2.34 13.62
C LEU A 23 -23.34 3.09 14.19
N THR A 24 -23.65 4.26 13.64
CA THR A 24 -24.77 5.09 14.10
C THR A 24 -26.12 4.47 13.75
N CYS A 25 -26.27 3.88 12.55
CA CYS A 25 -27.46 3.11 12.21
C CYS A 25 -27.63 1.90 13.14
N GLY A 26 -26.57 1.14 13.40
CA GLY A 26 -26.63 0.00 14.33
C GLY A 26 -27.09 0.41 15.73
N PHE A 27 -26.55 1.52 16.25
CA PHE A 27 -26.98 2.05 17.54
C PHE A 27 -28.41 2.60 17.52
N SER A 28 -28.83 3.23 16.41
CA SER A 28 -30.20 3.73 16.26
C SER A 28 -31.22 2.59 16.28
N ILE A 29 -30.91 1.46 15.62
CA ILE A 29 -31.76 0.26 15.65
C ILE A 29 -31.84 -0.30 17.07
N TYR A 30 -30.72 -0.36 17.80
CA TYR A 30 -30.72 -0.77 19.21
C TYR A 30 -31.62 0.15 20.05
N LEU A 31 -31.47 1.47 19.92
CA LEU A 31 -32.28 2.42 20.67
C LEU A 31 -33.78 2.32 20.35
N PHE A 32 -34.16 1.99 19.12
CA PHE A 32 -35.57 1.82 18.77
C PHE A 32 -36.28 0.80 19.67
N PHE A 33 -35.60 -0.27 20.07
CA PHE A 33 -36.18 -1.30 20.94
C PHE A 33 -36.00 -1.01 22.44
N PHE A 34 -34.92 -0.34 22.83
CA PHE A 34 -34.51 -0.21 24.24
C PHE A 34 -34.51 1.24 24.76
N PHE A 35 -35.15 2.18 24.07
CA PHE A 35 -35.08 3.60 24.42
C PHE A 35 -35.51 3.90 25.86
N SER A 36 -36.57 3.25 26.36
CA SER A 36 -37.06 3.44 27.73
C SER A 36 -36.11 2.93 28.81
N GLU A 37 -35.17 2.07 28.45
CA GLU A 37 -34.23 1.42 29.37
C GLU A 37 -32.89 2.15 29.44
N VAL A 38 -32.61 3.09 28.52
CA VAL A 38 -31.32 3.75 28.38
C VAL A 38 -31.44 5.23 28.72
N SER A 39 -30.59 5.72 29.64
CA SER A 39 -30.60 7.15 29.99
C SER A 39 -30.03 8.02 28.87
N ILE A 40 -30.55 9.25 28.75
CA ILE A 40 -30.13 10.25 27.75
C ILE A 40 -28.61 10.49 27.79
N LYS A 41 -28.00 10.47 28.98
CA LYS A 41 -26.55 10.61 29.14
C LYS A 41 -25.78 9.54 28.36
N TRP A 42 -26.22 8.28 28.44
CA TRP A 42 -25.59 7.17 27.71
C TRP A 42 -25.81 7.27 26.20
N ILE A 43 -27.01 7.69 25.79
CA ILE A 43 -27.33 7.92 24.38
C ILE A 43 -26.35 8.91 23.75
N LEU A 44 -26.12 10.06 24.39
CA LEU A 44 -25.20 11.08 23.89
C LEU A 44 -23.73 10.60 23.83
N ILE A 45 -23.30 9.85 24.85
CA ILE A 45 -21.95 9.28 24.89
C ILE A 45 -21.74 8.31 23.71
N VAL A 46 -22.69 7.38 23.51
CA VAL A 46 -22.56 6.36 22.45
C VAL A 46 -22.65 7.00 21.07
N TYR A 47 -23.51 7.99 20.85
CA TYR A 47 -23.52 8.74 19.59
C TYR A 47 -22.20 9.48 19.34
N SER A 48 -21.60 10.07 20.37
CA SER A 48 -20.28 10.72 20.24
C SER A 48 -19.20 9.71 19.83
N ILE A 49 -19.24 8.50 20.41
CA ILE A 49 -18.30 7.42 20.06
C ILE A 49 -18.51 6.94 18.63
N THR A 50 -19.75 6.62 18.26
CA THR A 50 -20.08 6.03 16.95
C THR A 50 -19.89 7.02 15.81
N PHE A 51 -20.12 8.32 16.03
CA PHE A 51 -19.98 9.35 15.01
C PHE A 51 -18.55 9.88 14.86
N PHE A 52 -17.83 10.07 15.97
CA PHE A 52 -16.50 10.68 15.95
C PHE A 52 -15.38 9.70 16.28
N PHE A 53 -15.36 9.19 17.53
CA PHE A 53 -14.18 8.52 18.05
C PHE A 53 -13.87 7.19 17.36
N ALA A 54 -14.87 6.32 17.18
CA ALA A 54 -14.68 5.02 16.57
C ALA A 54 -14.26 5.11 15.08
N PRO A 55 -14.94 5.91 14.22
CA PRO A 55 -14.49 6.11 12.84
C PRO A 55 -13.07 6.68 12.76
N LEU A 56 -12.74 7.68 13.59
CA LEU A 56 -11.39 8.26 13.61
C LEU A 56 -10.32 7.25 14.03
N LEU A 57 -10.61 6.40 15.01
CA LEU A 57 -9.68 5.37 15.47
C LEU A 57 -9.38 4.33 14.38
N VAL A 58 -10.41 3.90 13.63
CA VAL A 58 -10.23 2.98 12.50
C VAL A 58 -9.38 3.61 11.40
N LEU A 59 -9.68 4.85 11.00
CA LEU A 59 -8.88 5.58 10.00
C LEU A 59 -7.45 5.80 10.45
N PHE A 60 -7.25 6.12 11.73
CA PHE A 60 -5.92 6.25 12.31
C PHE A 60 -5.14 4.95 12.20
N GLY A 61 -5.76 3.80 12.45
CA GLY A 61 -5.17 2.48 12.23
C GLY A 61 -4.73 2.26 10.78
N TRP A 62 -5.58 2.60 9.81
CA TRP A 62 -5.24 2.48 8.39
C TRP A 62 -4.06 3.37 7.97
N ILE A 63 -4.08 4.64 8.39
CA ILE A 63 -3.03 5.61 8.08
C ILE A 63 -1.71 5.20 8.75
N SER A 64 -1.75 4.82 10.03
CA SER A 64 -0.57 4.37 10.79
C SER A 64 0.10 3.17 10.12
N ASN A 65 -0.70 2.18 9.71
CA ASN A 65 -0.20 1.03 8.96
C ASN A 65 0.47 1.43 7.63
N ALA A 66 -0.17 2.30 6.85
CA ALA A 66 0.40 2.79 5.59
C ALA A 66 1.70 3.57 5.80
N MET A 67 1.79 4.38 6.87
CA MET A 67 3.02 5.09 7.24
C MET A 67 4.15 4.13 7.63
N ASN A 68 3.84 3.05 8.36
CA ASN A 68 4.84 2.04 8.71
C ASN A 68 5.40 1.35 7.46
N ILE A 69 4.54 0.95 6.53
CA ILE A 69 4.95 0.37 5.24
C ILE A 69 5.88 1.34 4.49
N ARG A 70 5.49 2.62 4.39
CA ARG A 70 6.31 3.66 3.74
C ARG A 70 7.66 3.86 4.42
N LYS A 71 7.71 3.81 5.76
CA LYS A 71 8.95 3.89 6.55
C LYS A 71 9.89 2.72 6.22
N HIS A 72 9.36 1.50 6.13
CA HIS A 72 10.15 0.33 5.76
C HIS A 72 10.65 0.38 4.32
N ARG A 73 9.81 0.80 3.37
CA ARG A 73 10.21 0.99 1.96
C ARG A 73 11.34 2.01 1.86
N LYS A 74 11.21 3.15 2.52
CA LYS A 74 12.28 4.18 2.58
C LYS A 74 13.57 3.64 3.20
N ARG A 75 13.47 2.80 4.24
CA ARG A 75 14.66 2.16 4.84
C ARG A 75 15.40 1.25 3.86
N ILE A 76 14.69 0.47 3.06
CA ILE A 76 15.33 -0.38 2.03
C ILE A 76 15.93 0.50 0.92
N LEU A 77 15.16 1.48 0.42
CA LEU A 77 15.61 2.41 -0.62
C LEU A 77 16.83 3.24 -0.21
N ASN A 78 17.10 3.42 1.08
CA ASN A 78 18.28 4.13 1.54
C ASN A 78 19.55 3.24 1.63
N LYS A 79 19.44 1.93 1.39
CA LYS A 79 20.57 1.00 1.42
C LYS A 79 21.08 0.71 0.02
N LYS A 80 22.38 0.43 -0.11
CA LYS A 80 22.92 -0.17 -1.33
C LYS A 80 22.39 -1.59 -1.53
N PRO A 81 22.16 -2.03 -2.78
CA PRO A 81 22.22 -1.23 -4.02
C PRO A 81 20.91 -0.46 -4.32
N TYR A 82 19.88 -0.59 -3.49
CA TYR A 82 18.53 -0.07 -3.74
C TYR A 82 18.43 1.46 -3.81
N ASN A 83 19.36 2.18 -3.20
CA ASN A 83 19.46 3.64 -3.32
C ASN A 83 19.91 4.11 -4.71
N GLU A 84 20.35 3.20 -5.57
CA GLU A 84 20.81 3.46 -6.92
C GLU A 84 19.86 2.88 -7.99
N LEU A 85 18.63 2.50 -7.61
CA LEU A 85 17.62 1.93 -8.53
C LEU A 85 17.33 2.82 -9.74
N GLU A 86 17.44 4.15 -9.60
CA GLU A 86 17.28 5.09 -10.72
C GLU A 86 18.30 4.83 -11.84
N LYS A 87 19.51 4.37 -11.52
CA LYS A 87 20.57 4.08 -12.51
C LYS A 87 20.21 2.92 -13.43
N ILE A 88 19.31 2.03 -13.02
CA ILE A 88 18.86 0.86 -13.78
C ILE A 88 17.42 1.01 -14.28
N GLY A 89 16.94 2.26 -14.36
CA GLY A 89 15.68 2.59 -15.04
C GLY A 89 14.45 2.76 -14.14
N PHE A 90 14.57 2.70 -12.81
CA PHE A 90 13.44 2.97 -11.89
C PHE A 90 13.26 4.47 -11.63
N ASN A 91 12.98 5.24 -12.67
CA ASN A 91 12.89 6.70 -12.61
C ASN A 91 11.45 7.23 -12.51
N LYS A 92 10.43 6.36 -12.55
CA LYS A 92 9.03 6.76 -12.50
C LYS A 92 8.31 6.21 -11.27
N LYS A 93 7.16 6.81 -10.93
CA LYS A 93 6.32 6.43 -9.80
C LYS A 93 4.95 5.94 -10.26
N ALA A 94 4.53 4.79 -9.77
CA ALA A 94 3.22 4.24 -10.04
C ALA A 94 2.39 4.24 -8.76
N ILE A 95 1.08 4.40 -8.88
CA ILE A 95 0.15 4.34 -7.74
C ILE A 95 -0.27 2.89 -7.57
N LYS A 96 -0.04 2.33 -6.39
CA LYS A 96 -0.47 0.98 -6.05
C LYS A 96 -1.37 1.00 -4.81
N PRO A 97 -2.56 0.38 -4.86
CA PRO A 97 -3.39 0.19 -3.67
C PRO A 97 -2.75 -0.82 -2.71
N ASN A 98 -2.78 -0.50 -1.43
CA ASN A 98 -2.42 -1.41 -0.34
C ASN A 98 -3.61 -2.33 0.01
N TYR A 99 -3.36 -3.35 0.83
CA TYR A 99 -4.40 -4.31 1.25
C TYR A 99 -5.59 -3.66 1.96
N ASN A 100 -5.37 -2.53 2.64
CA ASN A 100 -6.42 -1.77 3.34
C ASN A 100 -7.11 -0.72 2.44
N GLY A 101 -6.85 -0.75 1.13
CA GLY A 101 -7.42 0.18 0.15
C GLY A 101 -6.70 1.52 0.02
N LEU A 102 -5.82 1.89 0.96
CA LEU A 102 -5.00 3.09 0.83
C LEU A 102 -3.96 2.91 -0.27
N SER A 103 -3.91 3.85 -1.21
CA SER A 103 -2.91 3.85 -2.28
C SER A 103 -1.64 4.57 -1.86
N ASP A 104 -0.50 4.15 -2.40
CA ASP A 104 0.78 4.84 -2.22
C ASP A 104 1.62 4.75 -3.50
N TYR A 105 2.64 5.60 -3.58
CA TYR A 105 3.58 5.57 -4.69
C TYR A 105 4.62 4.47 -4.51
N ILE A 106 4.81 3.70 -5.56
CA ILE A 106 5.87 2.70 -5.71
C ILE A 106 6.78 3.08 -6.87
N LEU A 107 8.06 2.68 -6.80
CA LEU A 107 8.98 2.89 -7.90
C LEU A 107 8.68 1.89 -9.01
N PHE A 108 8.74 2.36 -10.25
CA PHE A 108 8.68 1.49 -11.41
C PHE A 108 9.76 1.88 -12.42
N GLY A 109 10.24 0.86 -13.12
CA GLY A 109 11.20 0.97 -14.19
C GLY A 109 10.90 -0.01 -15.31
N GLU A 110 11.65 0.13 -16.38
CA GLU A 110 11.55 -0.74 -17.55
C GLU A 110 12.91 -1.40 -17.79
N ILE A 111 12.92 -2.73 -17.87
CA ILE A 111 14.12 -3.52 -18.18
C ILE A 111 13.74 -4.52 -19.28
N ASN A 112 14.49 -4.52 -20.39
CA ASN A 112 14.24 -5.39 -21.55
C ASN A 112 12.79 -5.35 -22.09
N GLY A 113 12.13 -4.19 -22.08
CA GLY A 113 10.75 -4.05 -22.56
C GLY A 113 9.68 -4.56 -21.58
N TYR A 114 10.08 -4.97 -20.37
CA TYR A 114 9.16 -5.37 -19.30
C TYR A 114 9.05 -4.28 -18.23
N GLN A 115 7.83 -4.06 -17.76
CA GLN A 115 7.56 -3.15 -16.65
C GLN A 115 7.82 -3.88 -15.33
N ILE A 116 8.68 -3.30 -14.49
CA ILE A 116 9.05 -3.85 -13.20
C ILE A 116 8.72 -2.82 -12.12
N THR A 117 8.01 -3.24 -11.09
CA THR A 117 7.81 -2.42 -9.89
C THR A 117 8.68 -2.90 -8.75
N PHE A 118 9.21 -1.97 -7.98
CA PHE A 118 9.84 -2.22 -6.69
C PHE A 118 8.85 -1.92 -5.56
N ASP A 119 8.66 -2.89 -4.68
CA ASP A 119 7.88 -2.76 -3.47
C ASP A 119 8.52 -3.54 -2.32
N ILE A 120 7.87 -3.54 -1.16
CA ILE A 120 8.24 -4.36 -0.02
C ILE A 120 7.19 -5.43 0.25
N ASN A 121 7.64 -6.57 0.78
CA ASN A 121 6.70 -7.55 1.31
C ASN A 121 6.08 -7.00 2.60
N ILE A 122 4.75 -6.93 2.62
CA ILE A 122 3.97 -6.37 3.75
C ILE A 122 4.10 -7.22 5.01
N SER A 123 4.11 -8.55 4.85
CA SER A 123 4.25 -9.50 5.97
C SER A 123 5.68 -9.58 6.50
N ASN A 124 6.68 -9.29 5.67
CA ASN A 124 8.08 -9.25 6.08
C ASN A 124 8.81 -8.05 5.45
N PRO A 125 8.87 -6.90 6.17
CA PRO A 125 9.39 -5.64 5.64
C PRO A 125 10.92 -5.61 5.44
N LYS A 126 11.60 -6.74 5.62
CA LYS A 126 13.01 -6.94 5.23
C LYS A 126 13.16 -7.47 3.81
N ILE A 127 12.07 -7.90 3.17
CA ILE A 127 12.09 -8.45 1.82
C ILE A 127 11.76 -7.34 0.82
N ALA A 128 12.70 -7.06 -0.07
CA ALA A 128 12.47 -6.30 -1.29
C ALA A 128 11.78 -7.20 -2.31
N GLU A 129 10.70 -6.72 -2.92
CA GLU A 129 9.97 -7.47 -3.93
C GLU A 129 9.97 -6.71 -5.25
N PHE A 130 10.49 -7.37 -6.28
CA PHE A 130 10.44 -6.91 -7.67
C PHE A 130 9.36 -7.68 -8.39
N ILE A 131 8.43 -6.99 -9.03
CA ILE A 131 7.23 -7.57 -9.61
C ILE A 131 7.22 -7.21 -11.09
N ILE A 132 7.25 -8.21 -11.97
CA ILE A 132 7.21 -8.05 -13.43
C ILE A 132 5.77 -8.14 -13.92
N TYR A 133 5.39 -7.16 -14.73
CA TYR A 133 4.13 -7.13 -15.46
C TYR A 133 4.38 -7.25 -16.96
N LYS A 134 3.44 -7.89 -17.67
CA LYS A 134 3.45 -7.87 -19.12
C LYS A 134 3.16 -6.44 -19.61
N PRO A 135 3.87 -5.95 -20.63
CA PRO A 135 3.58 -4.63 -21.20
C PRO A 135 2.13 -4.60 -21.70
N SER A 136 1.32 -3.68 -21.17
CA SER A 136 -0.12 -3.57 -21.46
C SER A 136 -0.45 -2.63 -22.63
N GLY A 137 0.54 -2.13 -23.37
CA GLY A 137 0.35 -1.18 -24.48
C GLY A 137 -0.05 0.23 -24.07
N ILE A 138 -0.45 0.45 -22.81
CA ILE A 138 -0.80 1.77 -22.25
C ILE A 138 0.29 2.17 -21.24
N VAL A 139 1.11 3.14 -21.62
CA VAL A 139 2.36 3.52 -20.92
C VAL A 139 2.13 4.11 -19.53
N ASP A 140 0.90 4.56 -19.21
CA ASP A 140 0.62 5.34 -18.00
C ASP A 140 -0.22 4.64 -16.93
N LYS A 141 -0.69 3.41 -17.18
CA LYS A 141 -1.42 2.61 -16.19
C LYS A 141 -0.92 1.16 -16.17
N ILE A 142 -0.20 0.81 -15.11
CA ILE A 142 0.18 -0.58 -14.83
C ILE A 142 -1.09 -1.35 -14.49
N ASP A 143 -1.40 -2.36 -15.29
CA ASP A 143 -2.44 -3.33 -14.96
C ASP A 143 -1.87 -4.34 -13.96
N PHE A 144 -2.08 -4.07 -12.67
CA PHE A 144 -1.62 -4.94 -11.59
C PHE A 144 -2.25 -6.34 -11.61
N SER A 145 -3.30 -6.57 -12.41
CA SER A 145 -3.92 -7.89 -12.57
C SER A 145 -3.13 -8.84 -13.48
N LYS A 146 -2.24 -8.31 -14.34
CA LYS A 146 -1.44 -9.09 -15.32
C LYS A 146 0.01 -9.29 -14.86
N TYR A 147 0.16 -9.59 -13.58
CA TYR A 147 1.44 -9.97 -13.02
C TYR A 147 1.90 -11.33 -13.57
N THR A 148 3.18 -11.43 -13.91
CA THR A 148 3.75 -12.69 -14.43
C THR A 148 4.69 -13.36 -13.44
N PHE A 149 5.59 -12.59 -12.81
CA PHE A 149 6.61 -13.18 -11.94
C PHE A 149 7.18 -12.16 -10.95
N SER A 150 7.47 -12.57 -9.71
CA SER A 150 8.06 -11.72 -8.67
C SER A 150 9.28 -12.37 -8.09
N LYS A 151 10.26 -11.53 -7.83
CA LYS A 151 11.51 -11.89 -7.19
C LYS A 151 11.54 -11.21 -5.84
N LYS A 152 11.58 -12.05 -4.81
CA LYS A 152 11.76 -11.64 -3.42
C LYS A 152 13.24 -11.74 -3.07
N ILE A 153 13.78 -10.69 -2.49
CA ILE A 153 15.17 -10.57 -2.06
C ILE A 153 15.16 -10.22 -0.58
N ASP A 154 15.70 -11.09 0.27
CA ASP A 154 15.80 -10.80 1.71
C ASP A 154 16.99 -9.87 1.96
N THR A 155 16.71 -8.59 2.17
CA THR A 155 17.72 -7.54 2.37
C THR A 155 18.52 -7.69 3.68
N SER A 156 18.19 -8.68 4.52
CA SER A 156 18.96 -9.00 5.72
C SER A 156 19.91 -10.19 5.55
N LYS A 157 19.70 -11.02 4.53
CA LYS A 157 20.50 -12.23 4.26
C LYS A 157 21.28 -12.13 2.95
N GLU A 158 20.65 -11.59 1.92
CA GLU A 158 21.24 -11.41 0.59
C GLU A 158 21.89 -10.02 0.52
N ASN A 159 23.21 -9.98 0.73
CA ASN A 159 24.02 -8.79 0.47
C ASN A 159 24.36 -8.74 -1.02
N LEU A 160 23.49 -8.10 -1.80
CA LEU A 160 23.89 -7.60 -3.11
C LEU A 160 24.84 -6.42 -2.88
N ASN A 161 26.05 -6.51 -3.42
CA ASN A 161 27.10 -5.53 -3.16
C ASN A 161 27.08 -4.38 -4.18
N SER A 162 26.45 -4.59 -5.34
CA SER A 162 26.45 -3.62 -6.43
C SER A 162 25.11 -3.53 -7.16
N ILE A 163 24.89 -2.39 -7.80
CA ILE A 163 23.71 -2.17 -8.65
C ILE A 163 23.74 -3.05 -9.90
N GLN A 164 24.94 -3.39 -10.40
CA GLN A 164 25.13 -4.30 -11.53
C GLN A 164 24.69 -5.74 -11.22
N GLU A 165 24.92 -6.22 -9.99
CA GLU A 165 24.42 -7.53 -9.54
C GLU A 165 22.88 -7.56 -9.53
N LEU A 166 22.26 -6.47 -9.06
CA LEU A 166 20.81 -6.33 -9.05
C LEU A 166 20.26 -6.28 -10.48
N GLU A 167 20.84 -5.46 -11.36
CA GLU A 167 20.45 -5.37 -12.78
C GLU A 167 20.56 -6.72 -13.50
N THR A 168 21.64 -7.46 -13.25
CA THR A 168 21.86 -8.79 -13.81
C THR A 168 20.77 -9.76 -13.33
N THR A 169 20.41 -9.69 -12.05
CA THR A 169 19.34 -10.51 -11.45
C THR A 169 17.99 -10.20 -12.10
N LEU A 170 17.64 -8.92 -12.25
CA LEU A 170 16.39 -8.48 -12.89
C LEU A 170 16.37 -8.82 -14.39
N THR A 171 17.49 -8.70 -15.09
CA THR A 171 17.62 -9.08 -16.49
C THR A 171 17.40 -10.59 -16.68
N LYS A 172 18.01 -11.43 -15.83
CA LYS A 172 17.75 -12.88 -15.83
C LYS A 172 16.27 -13.18 -15.60
N MET A 173 15.64 -12.46 -14.68
CA MET A 173 14.21 -12.57 -14.38
C MET A 173 13.33 -12.26 -15.61
N THR A 174 13.62 -11.18 -16.34
CA THR A 174 12.88 -10.85 -17.59
C THR A 174 13.05 -11.90 -18.69
N ARG A 175 14.22 -12.55 -18.78
CA ARG A 175 14.47 -13.61 -19.77
C ARG A 175 13.68 -14.88 -19.46
N LEU A 176 13.54 -15.25 -18.18
CA LEU A 176 12.71 -16.38 -17.77
C LEU A 176 11.24 -16.16 -18.18
N VAL A 177 10.74 -14.94 -17.99
CA VAL A 177 9.37 -14.56 -18.39
C VAL A 177 9.17 -14.57 -19.92
N LYS A 178 10.23 -14.31 -20.70
CA LYS A 178 10.16 -14.35 -22.17
C LYS A 178 10.11 -15.79 -22.72
N ASN A 179 10.72 -16.74 -22.01
CA ASN A 179 10.92 -18.11 -22.49
C ASN A 179 9.89 -19.12 -21.93
N GLY A 180 8.99 -18.71 -21.03
CA GLY A 180 7.93 -19.53 -20.46
C GLY A 180 6.55 -19.04 -20.88
#